data_AF-W9DWC6-F1
#
_entry.id   AF-W9DWC6-F1
#
_cell.length_a   1.000
_cell.length_b   1.000
_cell.length_c   1.000
_cell.angle_alpha   90.00
_cell.angle_beta   90.00
_cell.angle_gamma   90.00
#
_symmetry.space_group_name_H-M   'P 1'
#
loop_
_entity.id
_entity.type
_entity.pdbx_description
1 polymer ?
#
loop_
_entity_poly.entity_id
_entity_poly.type
_entity_poly.pdbx_seq_one_letter_code
_entity_poly.pdbx_strand_id
1 'polypeptide(L)'
;MLVSGVCQAYAVTPTSSAPSRATRQPRASARIQFVGSAIAGLFVGVASAVLGAEKVAALIGWDAMALVFGVWVWAAVWPLDPATTAKHAKSEDPGRGQADLVLLSAAVASLAGVGVVVFGAGHAHGAAQYSLAGLALFSVFVSWMLTHTIFALKYARLYYSSGAVGGISFNEDDDPQYSDFAYLAFTIGMTFQVSDTDIQAKQIRRTALRQALLSYPLGAVVIAATINLLSGLAK
;
A
#
# COMPACT_ATOMS: atom_id res chain seq x y z
N MET A 1 -50.68 31.33 -44.22
CA MET A 1 -51.44 30.15 -44.68
C MET A 1 -50.67 28.92 -44.21
N LEU A 2 -51.30 28.12 -43.36
CA LEU A 2 -50.75 26.99 -42.57
C LEU A 2 -50.52 25.73 -43.41
N VAL A 3 -49.41 25.01 -43.18
CA VAL A 3 -49.29 23.53 -43.23
C VAL A 3 -48.10 23.16 -42.30
N SER A 4 -48.30 22.69 -41.06
CA SER A 4 -48.33 21.28 -40.60
C SER A 4 -47.12 20.47 -41.14
N GLY A 5 -46.22 19.85 -40.38
CA GLY A 5 -46.24 19.30 -39.04
C GLY A 5 -45.70 17.87 -39.12
N VAL A 6 -44.52 17.56 -38.56
CA VAL A 6 -44.13 16.20 -38.12
C VAL A 6 -43.15 16.34 -36.94
N CYS A 7 -43.71 16.27 -35.73
CA CYS A 7 -42.96 15.91 -34.52
C CYS A 7 -42.78 14.39 -34.54
N GLN A 8 -41.55 13.91 -34.71
CA GLN A 8 -41.25 12.49 -34.61
C GLN A 8 -40.92 12.17 -33.15
N ALA A 9 -41.94 11.69 -32.42
CA ALA A 9 -41.77 11.19 -31.07
C ALA A 9 -40.94 9.89 -31.10
N TYR A 10 -39.70 9.95 -30.62
CA TYR A 10 -38.94 8.76 -30.26
C TYR A 10 -39.63 8.11 -29.05
N ALA A 11 -40.29 6.98 -29.28
CA ALA A 11 -40.78 6.12 -28.22
C ALA A 11 -39.57 5.48 -27.52
N VAL A 12 -39.21 6.02 -26.35
CA VAL A 12 -38.28 5.36 -25.42
C VAL A 12 -39.03 4.19 -24.80
N THR A 13 -38.73 2.97 -25.24
CA THR A 13 -39.12 1.74 -24.54
C THR A 13 -38.50 1.75 -23.14
N PRO A 14 -39.28 1.58 -22.05
CA PRO A 14 -38.69 1.42 -20.72
C PRO A 14 -38.03 0.04 -20.67
N THR A 15 -36.70 0.01 -20.69
CA THR A 15 -35.97 -1.19 -20.28
C THR A 15 -36.27 -1.43 -18.81
N SER A 16 -36.89 -2.57 -18.52
CA SER A 16 -37.09 -3.07 -17.16
C SER A 16 -35.72 -3.19 -16.49
N SER A 17 -35.39 -2.24 -15.63
CA SER A 17 -34.20 -2.30 -14.79
C SER A 17 -34.50 -3.27 -13.65
N ALA A 18 -34.09 -4.53 -13.83
CA ALA A 18 -33.96 -5.45 -12.71
C ALA A 18 -33.12 -4.76 -11.62
N PRO A 19 -33.52 -4.80 -10.34
CA PRO A 19 -32.77 -4.16 -9.28
C PRO A 19 -31.39 -4.81 -9.25
N SER A 20 -30.36 -4.03 -9.60
CA SER A 20 -28.98 -4.45 -9.40
C SER A 20 -28.85 -4.79 -7.93
N ARG A 21 -28.54 -6.07 -7.62
CA ARG A 21 -28.14 -6.46 -6.28
C ARG A 21 -26.92 -5.62 -5.96
N ALA A 22 -27.11 -4.52 -5.25
CA ALA A 22 -26.06 -3.78 -4.60
C ALA A 22 -25.46 -4.75 -3.59
N THR A 23 -24.47 -5.53 -4.03
CA THR A 23 -23.58 -6.26 -3.15
C THR A 23 -22.90 -5.18 -2.32
N ARG A 24 -23.44 -4.92 -1.12
CA ARG A 24 -22.77 -4.18 -0.07
C ARG A 24 -21.40 -4.84 0.11
N GLN A 25 -20.35 -4.28 -0.48
CA GLN A 25 -19.01 -4.69 -0.13
C GLN A 25 -18.84 -4.36 1.36
N PRO A 26 -18.60 -5.36 2.23
CA PRO A 26 -18.76 -5.15 3.65
C PRO A 26 -17.59 -4.32 4.16
N ARG A 27 -17.91 -3.22 4.86
CA ARG A 27 -17.01 -2.46 5.75
C ARG A 27 -16.17 -3.35 6.69
N ALA A 28 -16.56 -4.62 6.87
CA ALA A 28 -15.84 -5.62 7.62
C ALA A 28 -14.52 -6.08 6.95
N SER A 29 -14.37 -5.99 5.63
CA SER A 29 -13.23 -6.62 4.92
C SER A 29 -11.86 -6.03 5.33
N ALA A 30 -11.66 -4.71 5.24
CA ALA A 30 -10.39 -4.08 5.59
C ALA A 30 -10.02 -4.25 7.08
N ARG A 31 -11.02 -4.16 7.97
CA ARG A 31 -10.82 -4.38 9.42
C ARG A 31 -10.48 -5.83 9.72
N ILE A 32 -11.12 -6.78 9.05
CA ILE A 32 -10.82 -8.22 9.18
C ILE A 32 -9.40 -8.50 8.69
N GLN A 33 -8.99 -7.93 7.55
CA GLN A 33 -7.63 -8.05 7.04
C GLN A 33 -6.61 -7.55 8.06
N PHE A 34 -6.82 -6.34 8.60
CA PHE A 34 -5.92 -5.76 9.60
C PHE A 34 -5.87 -6.60 10.88
N VAL A 35 -7.02 -6.95 11.45
CA VAL A 35 -7.09 -7.72 12.71
C VAL A 35 -6.53 -9.14 12.51
N GLY A 36 -6.88 -9.81 11.41
CA GLY A 36 -6.37 -11.13 11.09
C GLY A 36 -4.85 -11.14 10.93
N SER A 37 -4.30 -10.13 10.25
CA SER A 37 -2.86 -9.97 10.10
C SER A 37 -2.18 -9.65 11.43
N ALA A 38 -2.79 -8.82 12.28
CA ALA A 38 -2.28 -8.51 13.61
C ALA A 38 -2.24 -9.73 14.53
N ILE A 39 -3.27 -10.60 14.46
CA ILE A 39 -3.29 -11.88 15.18
C ILE A 39 -2.18 -12.80 14.69
N ALA A 40 -1.98 -12.91 13.36
CA ALA A 40 -0.90 -13.70 12.79
C ALA A 40 0.48 -13.19 13.26
N GLY A 41 0.69 -11.87 13.23
CA GLY A 41 1.93 -11.26 13.71
C GLY A 41 2.16 -11.47 15.22
N LEU A 42 1.12 -11.32 16.03
CA LEU A 42 1.19 -11.59 17.47
C LEU A 42 1.56 -13.06 17.73
N PHE A 43 0.91 -13.99 17.04
CA PHE A 43 1.20 -15.41 17.16
C PHE A 43 2.64 -15.74 16.81
N VAL A 44 3.13 -15.24 15.66
CA VAL A 44 4.52 -15.45 15.22
C VAL A 44 5.50 -14.81 16.20
N GLY A 45 5.25 -13.58 16.65
CA GLY A 45 6.12 -12.89 17.61
C GLY A 45 6.21 -13.62 18.95
N VAL A 46 5.07 -14.06 19.50
CA VAL A 46 5.05 -14.85 20.74
C VAL A 46 5.78 -16.17 20.56
N ALA A 47 5.55 -16.89 19.46
CA ALA A 47 6.26 -18.12 19.15
C ALA A 47 7.79 -17.90 19.07
N SER A 48 8.24 -16.84 18.39
CA SER A 48 9.65 -16.46 18.33
C SER A 48 10.25 -16.15 19.69
N ALA A 49 9.52 -15.46 20.57
CA ALA A 49 9.98 -15.19 21.94
C ALA A 49 10.14 -16.48 22.75
N VAL A 50 9.16 -17.40 22.68
CA VAL A 50 9.20 -18.70 23.38
C VAL A 50 10.35 -19.58 22.88
N LEU A 51 10.71 -19.45 21.61
CA LEU A 51 11.83 -20.18 20.99
C LEU A 51 13.21 -19.54 21.23
N GLY A 52 13.31 -18.50 22.06
CA GLY A 52 14.59 -17.89 22.48
C GLY A 52 15.10 -16.73 21.60
N ALA A 53 14.21 -16.11 20.81
CA ALA A 53 14.52 -14.91 20.03
C ALA A 53 13.93 -13.63 20.68
N GLU A 54 13.88 -13.55 22.01
CA GLU A 54 13.13 -12.52 22.76
C GLU A 54 13.49 -11.07 22.37
N LYS A 55 14.75 -10.81 22.03
CA LYS A 55 15.23 -9.47 21.65
C LYS A 55 14.69 -8.97 20.31
N VAL A 56 14.34 -9.89 19.40
CA VAL A 56 13.87 -9.57 18.04
C VAL A 56 12.46 -10.08 17.76
N ALA A 57 11.84 -10.78 18.71
CA ALA A 57 10.50 -11.36 18.59
C ALA A 57 9.44 -10.36 18.14
N ALA A 58 9.48 -9.13 18.68
CA ALA A 58 8.56 -8.07 18.27
C ALA A 58 8.74 -7.67 16.80
N LEU A 59 9.99 -7.64 16.31
CA LEU A 59 10.32 -7.31 14.93
C LEU A 59 9.90 -8.43 13.97
N ILE A 60 10.12 -9.70 14.35
CA ILE A 60 9.66 -10.87 13.58
C ILE A 60 8.12 -10.89 13.51
N GLY A 61 7.44 -10.63 14.63
CA GLY A 61 5.98 -10.53 14.66
C GLY A 61 5.44 -9.39 13.80
N TRP A 62 6.13 -8.25 13.78
CA TRP A 62 5.83 -7.15 12.86
C TRP A 62 5.95 -7.57 11.39
N ASP A 63 7.05 -8.21 11.01
CA ASP A 63 7.27 -8.66 9.63
C ASP A 63 6.20 -9.65 9.19
N ALA A 64 5.84 -10.60 10.06
CA ALA A 64 4.76 -11.53 9.80
C ALA A 64 3.41 -10.83 9.61
N MET A 65 3.07 -9.87 10.48
CA MET A 65 1.85 -9.06 10.32
C MET A 65 1.86 -8.33 8.96
N ALA A 66 2.95 -7.63 8.67
CA ALA A 66 3.07 -6.77 7.49
C ALA A 66 3.00 -7.57 6.19
N LEU A 67 3.65 -8.75 6.15
CA LEU A 67 3.59 -9.66 5.01
C LEU A 67 2.18 -10.23 4.81
N VAL A 68 1.54 -10.74 5.86
CA VAL A 68 0.18 -11.29 5.77
C VAL A 68 -0.79 -10.21 5.29
N PHE A 69 -0.70 -9.01 5.85
CA PHE A 69 -1.53 -7.88 5.45
C PHE A 69 -1.28 -7.49 3.99
N GLY A 70 -0.01 -7.31 3.60
CA GLY A 70 0.37 -6.92 2.24
C GLY A 70 -0.08 -7.94 1.21
N VAL A 71 0.18 -9.23 1.44
CA VAL A 71 -0.26 -10.32 0.55
C VAL A 71 -1.77 -10.35 0.43
N TRP A 72 -2.50 -10.19 1.53
CA TRP A 72 -3.95 -10.16 1.50
C TRP A 72 -4.48 -8.97 0.70
N VAL A 73 -3.93 -7.77 0.92
CA VAL A 73 -4.29 -6.58 0.15
C VAL A 73 -4.07 -6.82 -1.33
N TRP A 74 -2.88 -7.28 -1.75
CA TRP A 74 -2.58 -7.54 -3.15
C TRP A 74 -3.46 -8.62 -3.76
N ALA A 75 -3.70 -9.72 -3.05
CA ALA A 75 -4.62 -10.77 -3.51
C ALA A 75 -6.05 -10.26 -3.71
N ALA A 76 -6.47 -9.27 -2.91
CA ALA A 76 -7.80 -8.67 -3.02
C ALA A 76 -7.90 -7.62 -4.15
N VAL A 77 -6.85 -6.83 -4.39
CA VAL A 77 -6.92 -5.68 -5.31
C VAL A 77 -6.32 -5.94 -6.70
N TRP A 78 -5.34 -6.84 -6.82
CA TRP A 78 -4.67 -7.15 -8.09
C TRP A 78 -5.60 -7.67 -9.20
N PRO A 79 -6.60 -8.54 -8.94
CA PRO A 79 -7.46 -9.06 -10.00
C PRO A 79 -8.62 -8.11 -10.37
N LEU A 80 -8.71 -6.92 -9.77
CA LEU A 80 -9.84 -6.02 -9.98
C LEU A 80 -9.71 -5.27 -11.30
N ASP A 81 -10.74 -5.36 -12.13
CA ASP A 81 -10.90 -4.55 -13.33
C ASP A 81 -11.16 -3.06 -13.00
N PRO A 82 -11.16 -2.14 -13.99
CA PRO A 82 -11.40 -0.72 -13.74
C PRO A 82 -12.72 -0.42 -13.02
N ALA A 83 -13.81 -1.05 -13.45
CA ALA A 83 -15.14 -0.82 -12.88
C ALA A 83 -15.24 -1.26 -11.41
N THR A 84 -14.61 -2.38 -11.06
CA THR A 84 -14.59 -2.93 -9.70
C THR A 84 -13.58 -2.19 -8.83
N THR A 85 -12.45 -1.75 -9.40
CA THR A 85 -11.50 -0.84 -8.74
C THR A 85 -12.19 0.45 -8.32
N ALA A 86 -12.94 1.09 -9.21
CA ALA A 86 -13.69 2.31 -8.91
C ALA A 86 -14.69 2.11 -7.77
N LYS A 87 -15.43 0.99 -7.78
CA LYS A 87 -16.38 0.64 -6.71
C LYS A 87 -15.66 0.40 -5.39
N HIS A 88 -14.56 -0.37 -5.40
CA HIS A 88 -13.78 -0.69 -4.22
C HIS A 88 -13.18 0.58 -3.60
N ALA A 89 -12.51 1.41 -4.40
CA ALA A 89 -11.90 2.66 -3.96
C ALA A 89 -12.91 3.65 -3.35
N LYS A 90 -14.13 3.75 -3.90
CA LYS A 90 -15.21 4.59 -3.34
C LYS A 90 -15.77 4.03 -2.03
N SER A 91 -15.80 2.71 -1.87
CA SER A 91 -16.36 2.05 -0.69
C SER A 91 -15.43 2.12 0.54
N GLU A 92 -14.15 2.38 0.33
CA GLU A 92 -13.08 2.30 1.32
C GLU A 92 -13.00 3.52 2.27
N ASP A 93 -14.04 4.35 2.33
CA ASP A 93 -14.05 5.61 3.09
C ASP A 93 -13.95 5.51 4.65
N PRO A 94 -14.00 4.34 5.33
CA PRO A 94 -13.64 4.23 6.75
C PRO A 94 -12.15 3.91 7.03
N GLY A 95 -11.28 3.81 6.02
CA GLY A 95 -9.90 3.29 6.17
C GLY A 95 -8.79 4.28 6.56
N ARG A 96 -9.07 5.60 6.64
CA ARG A 96 -8.00 6.62 6.81
C ARG A 96 -7.17 6.41 8.08
N GLY A 97 -7.82 6.19 9.21
CA GLY A 97 -7.13 5.95 10.49
C GLY A 97 -6.33 4.64 10.51
N GLN A 98 -6.81 3.59 9.83
CA GLN A 98 -6.10 2.31 9.73
C GLN A 98 -4.85 2.45 8.84
N ALA A 99 -4.97 3.14 7.70
CA ALA A 99 -3.84 3.43 6.83
C ALA A 99 -2.76 4.26 7.55
N ASP A 100 -3.16 5.29 8.30
CA ASP A 100 -2.23 6.12 9.08
C ASP A 100 -1.57 5.30 10.21
N LEU A 101 -2.30 4.39 10.86
CA LEU A 101 -1.76 3.49 11.87
C LEU A 101 -0.75 2.50 11.27
N VAL A 102 -1.05 1.92 10.10
CA VAL A 102 -0.14 1.04 9.37
C VAL A 102 1.13 1.79 8.96
N LEU A 103 1.01 3.02 8.45
CA LEU A 103 2.16 3.85 8.10
C LEU A 103 3.01 4.21 9.33
N LEU A 104 2.36 4.60 10.43
CA LEU A 104 3.07 4.91 11.67
C LEU A 104 3.81 3.69 12.23
N SER A 105 3.15 2.54 12.24
CA SER A 105 3.76 1.30 12.72
C SER A 105 4.89 0.81 11.81
N ALA A 106 4.78 0.98 10.49
CA ALA A 106 5.87 0.72 9.55
C ALA A 106 7.08 1.64 9.77
N ALA A 107 6.85 2.91 10.06
CA ALA A 107 7.91 3.85 10.41
C ALA A 107 8.61 3.45 11.72
N VAL A 108 7.83 3.12 12.76
CA VAL A 108 8.37 2.66 14.06
C VAL A 108 9.17 1.37 13.90
N ALA A 109 8.64 0.39 13.18
CA ALA A 109 9.34 -0.88 12.96
C ALA A 109 10.64 -0.69 12.16
N SER A 110 10.65 0.23 11.21
CA SER A 110 11.85 0.55 10.45
C SER A 110 12.92 1.20 11.32
N LEU A 111 12.53 2.13 12.20
CA LEU A 111 13.44 2.71 13.20
C LEU A 111 13.95 1.65 14.18
N ALA A 112 13.10 0.72 14.61
CA ALA A 112 13.50 -0.40 15.45
C ALA A 112 14.52 -1.30 14.74
N GLY A 113 14.30 -1.64 13.46
CA GLY A 113 15.26 -2.38 12.64
C GLY A 113 16.61 -1.68 12.54
N VAL A 114 16.62 -0.37 12.29
CA VAL A 114 17.86 0.43 12.32
C VAL A 114 18.54 0.37 13.68
N GLY A 115 17.78 0.49 14.77
CA GLY A 115 18.30 0.33 16.13
C GLY A 115 18.93 -1.05 16.37
N VAL A 116 18.33 -2.13 15.87
CA VAL A 116 18.89 -3.48 15.94
C VAL A 116 20.24 -3.56 15.24
N VAL A 117 20.39 -2.95 14.06
CA VAL A 117 21.68 -2.91 13.35
C VAL A 117 22.71 -2.09 14.12
N VAL A 118 22.36 -0.88 14.57
CA VAL A 118 23.30 0.05 15.20
C VAL A 118 23.76 -0.44 16.57
N PHE A 119 22.84 -0.94 17.41
CA PHE A 119 23.13 -1.29 18.81
C PHE A 119 23.34 -2.80 19.02
N GLY A 120 22.70 -3.65 18.21
CA GLY A 120 22.78 -5.11 18.33
C GLY A 120 24.02 -5.71 17.66
N ALA A 121 24.47 -5.16 16.52
CA ALA A 121 25.60 -5.73 15.78
C ALA A 121 26.95 -5.52 16.48
N GLY A 122 27.08 -4.53 17.36
CA GLY A 122 28.34 -4.26 18.08
C GLY A 122 28.73 -5.33 19.12
N HIS A 123 27.81 -6.21 19.50
CA HIS A 123 28.03 -7.24 20.55
C HIS A 123 27.93 -8.68 20.04
N ALA A 124 27.57 -8.88 18.77
CA ALA A 124 27.46 -10.20 18.15
C ALA A 124 28.63 -10.43 17.18
N HIS A 125 29.09 -11.67 17.06
CA HIS A 125 30.17 -12.04 16.13
C HIS A 125 29.73 -13.19 15.22
N GLY A 126 30.24 -13.20 13.98
CA GLY A 126 29.99 -14.28 13.02
C GLY A 126 28.52 -14.38 12.56
N ALA A 127 28.02 -15.60 12.38
CA ALA A 127 26.71 -15.87 11.77
C ALA A 127 25.53 -15.15 12.45
N ALA A 128 25.54 -15.02 13.78
CA ALA A 128 24.47 -14.35 14.53
C ALA A 128 24.36 -12.86 14.19
N GLN A 129 25.49 -12.18 13.97
CA GLN A 129 25.51 -10.77 13.56
C GLN A 129 24.87 -10.60 12.18
N TYR A 130 25.19 -11.49 11.24
CA TYR A 130 24.64 -11.47 9.89
C TYR A 130 23.14 -11.78 9.87
N SER A 131 22.66 -12.71 10.69
CA SER A 131 21.22 -13.00 10.80
C SER A 131 20.44 -11.81 11.36
N LEU A 132 20.96 -11.11 12.37
CA LEU A 132 20.32 -9.92 12.94
C LEU A 132 20.27 -8.76 11.93
N ALA A 133 21.38 -8.52 11.23
CA ALA A 133 21.43 -7.49 10.21
C ALA A 133 20.52 -7.81 9.01
N GLY A 134 20.47 -9.08 8.59
CA GLY A 134 19.56 -9.55 7.55
C GLY A 134 18.09 -9.39 7.93
N LEU A 135 17.72 -9.76 9.17
CA LEU A 135 16.37 -9.54 9.69
C LEU A 135 16.02 -8.05 9.70
N ALA A 136 16.88 -7.20 10.24
CA ALA A 136 16.63 -5.77 10.27
C ALA A 136 16.45 -5.16 8.87
N LEU A 137 17.31 -5.55 7.92
CA LEU A 137 17.19 -5.12 6.53
C LEU A 137 15.86 -5.58 5.92
N PHE A 138 15.48 -6.83 6.17
CA PHE A 138 14.20 -7.39 5.74
C PHE A 138 13.02 -6.61 6.32
N SER A 139 13.05 -6.27 7.60
CA SER A 139 11.95 -5.51 8.22
C SER A 139 11.79 -4.11 7.65
N VAL A 140 12.90 -3.42 7.35
CA VAL A 140 12.85 -2.11 6.68
C VAL A 140 12.30 -2.27 5.26
N PHE A 141 12.72 -3.30 4.52
CA PHE A 141 12.19 -3.59 3.18
C PHE A 141 10.69 -3.90 3.18
N VAL A 142 10.21 -4.72 4.12
CA VAL A 142 8.77 -5.04 4.26
C VAL A 142 7.97 -3.79 4.63
N SER A 143 8.50 -2.94 5.51
CA SER A 143 7.89 -1.66 5.87
C SER A 143 7.83 -0.69 4.67
N TRP A 144 8.86 -0.71 3.81
CA TRP A 144 8.92 0.05 2.57
C TRP A 144 7.87 -0.41 1.56
N MET A 145 7.77 -1.73 1.31
CA MET A 145 6.71 -2.34 0.50
C MET A 145 5.30 -1.94 0.96
N LEU A 146 5.06 -2.05 2.26
CA LEU A 146 3.75 -1.78 2.84
C LEU A 146 3.37 -0.29 2.73
N THR A 147 4.35 0.60 2.92
CA THR A 147 4.16 2.05 2.73
C THR A 147 3.65 2.34 1.31
N HIS A 148 4.28 1.78 0.27
CA HIS A 148 3.87 2.02 -1.12
C HIS A 148 2.54 1.35 -1.47
N THR A 149 2.26 0.20 -0.88
CA THR A 149 0.94 -0.45 -0.98
C THR A 149 -0.16 0.48 -0.46
N ILE A 150 0.03 1.09 0.73
CA ILE A 150 -0.93 2.04 1.29
C ILE A 150 -1.09 3.29 0.40
N PHE A 151 -0.01 3.80 -0.18
CA PHE A 151 -0.08 4.93 -1.11
C PHE A 151 -0.80 4.57 -2.43
N ALA A 152 -0.60 3.36 -2.97
CA ALA A 152 -1.34 2.89 -4.15
C ALA A 152 -2.87 2.91 -3.89
N LEU A 153 -3.30 2.35 -2.75
CA LEU A 153 -4.71 2.41 -2.35
C LEU A 153 -5.19 3.86 -2.16
N LYS A 154 -4.35 4.72 -1.58
CA LYS A 154 -4.65 6.13 -1.35
C LYS A 154 -4.82 6.90 -2.66
N TYR A 155 -4.01 6.62 -3.68
CA TYR A 155 -4.16 7.24 -4.99
C TYR A 155 -5.46 6.83 -5.66
N ALA A 156 -5.80 5.54 -5.65
CA ALA A 156 -7.08 5.06 -6.17
C ALA A 156 -8.27 5.76 -5.49
N ARG A 157 -8.24 5.90 -4.16
CA ARG A 157 -9.27 6.63 -3.40
C ARG A 157 -9.35 8.10 -3.80
N LEU A 158 -8.21 8.78 -3.91
CA LEU A 158 -8.18 10.20 -4.29
C LEU A 158 -8.70 10.41 -5.72
N TYR A 159 -8.36 9.50 -6.64
CA TYR A 159 -8.81 9.51 -8.02
C TYR A 159 -10.32 9.31 -8.12
N TYR A 160 -10.89 8.34 -7.40
CA TYR A 160 -12.30 7.98 -7.54
C TYR A 160 -13.28 8.68 -6.60
N SER A 161 -12.82 9.31 -5.51
CA SER A 161 -13.72 9.79 -4.43
C SER A 161 -13.75 11.32 -4.24
N SER A 162 -12.93 12.10 -4.92
CA SER A 162 -12.78 13.55 -4.65
C SER A 162 -13.84 14.47 -5.29
N GLY A 163 -15.05 13.95 -5.57
CA GLY A 163 -16.19 14.72 -6.11
C GLY A 163 -16.14 14.96 -7.62
N ALA A 164 -14.95 15.04 -8.21
CA ALA A 164 -14.71 14.87 -9.64
C ALA A 164 -13.71 13.72 -9.81
N VAL A 165 -14.08 12.67 -10.55
CA VAL A 165 -13.16 11.57 -10.87
C VAL A 165 -11.96 12.15 -11.63
N GLY A 166 -10.74 11.71 -11.32
CA GLY A 166 -9.54 12.10 -12.05
C GLY A 166 -8.41 12.66 -11.16
N GLY A 167 -7.62 13.56 -11.74
CA GLY A 167 -6.48 14.19 -11.05
C GLY A 167 -5.13 13.51 -11.26
N ILE A 168 -5.12 12.37 -11.96
CA ILE A 168 -3.95 11.67 -12.50
C ILE A 168 -4.29 11.31 -13.95
N SER A 169 -3.43 11.63 -14.92
CA SER A 169 -3.52 11.10 -16.28
C SER A 169 -2.46 10.02 -16.44
N PHE A 170 -2.87 8.81 -16.82
CA PHE A 170 -1.97 7.73 -17.23
C PHE A 170 -1.73 7.71 -18.76
N ASN A 171 -2.24 8.72 -19.47
CA ASN A 171 -2.15 8.86 -20.93
C ASN A 171 -2.84 7.72 -21.72
N GLU A 172 -3.91 7.19 -21.14
CA GLU A 172 -4.79 6.19 -21.74
C GLU A 172 -6.25 6.64 -21.62
N ASP A 173 -7.11 6.14 -22.51
CA ASP A 173 -8.55 6.45 -22.53
C ASP A 173 -9.34 5.58 -21.53
N ASP A 174 -8.78 4.45 -21.10
CA ASP A 174 -9.41 3.53 -20.16
C ASP A 174 -9.33 4.04 -18.72
N ASP A 175 -10.32 3.67 -17.92
CA ASP A 175 -10.31 3.95 -16.48
C ASP A 175 -9.17 3.18 -15.78
N PRO A 176 -8.40 3.80 -14.87
CA PRO A 176 -7.26 3.14 -14.23
C PRO A 176 -7.69 2.10 -13.19
N GLN A 177 -6.95 1.01 -13.10
CA GLN A 177 -7.12 -0.02 -12.09
C GLN A 177 -5.99 0.01 -11.05
N TYR A 178 -6.02 -0.89 -10.07
CA TYR A 178 -5.04 -0.87 -8.98
C TYR A 178 -3.58 -1.03 -9.43
N SER A 179 -3.33 -1.70 -10.57
CA SER A 179 -1.98 -1.80 -11.15
C SER A 179 -1.39 -0.44 -11.52
N ASP A 180 -2.20 0.51 -11.98
CA ASP A 180 -1.72 1.81 -12.46
C ASP A 180 -1.39 2.72 -11.28
N PHE A 181 -2.23 2.67 -10.24
CA PHE A 181 -1.93 3.33 -8.97
C PHE A 181 -0.72 2.71 -8.25
N ALA A 182 -0.53 1.40 -8.39
CA ALA A 182 0.67 0.71 -7.91
C ALA A 182 1.90 1.21 -8.66
N TYR A 183 1.85 1.24 -9.99
CA TYR A 183 2.90 1.78 -10.82
C TYR A 183 3.31 3.19 -10.35
N LEU A 184 2.36 4.12 -10.24
CA LEU A 184 2.64 5.46 -9.74
C LEU A 184 3.26 5.47 -8.33
N ALA A 185 2.69 4.72 -7.39
CA ALA A 185 3.14 4.70 -6.00
C ALA A 185 4.56 4.14 -5.88
N PHE A 186 4.87 3.01 -6.52
CA PHE A 186 6.19 2.41 -6.43
C PHE A 186 7.23 3.24 -7.18
N THR A 187 6.88 3.83 -8.32
CA THR A 187 7.75 4.74 -9.07
C THR A 187 8.15 5.96 -8.25
N ILE A 188 7.20 6.60 -7.56
CA ILE A 188 7.49 7.70 -6.62
C ILE A 188 8.32 7.19 -5.44
N GLY A 189 7.97 6.03 -4.88
CA GLY A 189 8.63 5.44 -3.71
C GLY A 189 10.09 5.06 -3.95
N MET A 190 10.39 4.52 -5.13
CA MET A 190 11.74 4.21 -5.60
C MET A 190 12.52 5.45 -6.03
N THR A 191 11.87 6.61 -6.09
CA THR A 191 12.43 7.86 -6.65
C THR A 191 12.81 7.76 -8.13
N PHE A 192 12.15 6.86 -8.87
CA PHE A 192 12.35 6.64 -10.31
C PHE A 192 11.31 7.37 -11.16
N GLN A 193 10.96 8.60 -10.77
CA GLN A 193 9.86 9.36 -11.37
C GLN A 193 9.90 9.31 -12.91
N VAL A 194 8.88 8.68 -13.51
CA VAL A 194 8.71 8.59 -14.96
C VAL A 194 7.78 9.71 -15.42
N SER A 195 8.09 10.32 -16.57
CA SER A 195 7.36 11.47 -17.14
C SER A 195 6.06 11.11 -17.86
N ASP A 196 5.62 9.86 -17.75
CA ASP A 196 4.47 9.29 -18.45
C ASP A 196 3.15 9.39 -17.66
N THR A 197 3.18 9.97 -16.46
CA THR A 197 1.99 10.13 -15.59
C THR A 197 1.85 11.57 -15.11
N ASP A 198 0.77 12.26 -15.49
CA ASP A 198 0.53 13.65 -15.10
C ASP A 198 -0.33 13.79 -13.84
N ILE A 199 0.24 14.35 -12.77
CA ILE A 199 -0.52 14.66 -11.55
C ILE A 199 -1.18 16.04 -11.66
N GLN A 200 -2.45 16.04 -12.05
CA GLN A 200 -3.23 17.26 -12.32
C GLN A 200 -3.82 17.89 -11.04
N ALA A 201 -4.16 17.09 -10.03
CA ALA A 201 -4.79 17.59 -8.80
C ALA A 201 -3.80 18.02 -7.70
N LYS A 202 -4.01 19.22 -7.10
CA LYS A 202 -3.17 19.75 -6.00
C LYS A 202 -3.11 18.81 -4.79
N GLN A 203 -4.22 18.15 -4.44
CA GLN A 203 -4.28 17.22 -3.31
C GLN A 203 -3.43 15.97 -3.54
N ILE A 204 -3.41 15.46 -4.78
CA ILE A 204 -2.60 14.31 -5.17
C ILE A 204 -1.12 14.70 -5.17
N ARG A 205 -0.75 15.89 -5.66
CA ARG A 205 0.63 16.42 -5.55
C ARG A 205 1.11 16.52 -4.10
N ARG A 206 0.28 17.03 -3.19
CA ARG A 206 0.61 17.06 -1.74
C ARG A 206 0.79 15.65 -1.15
N THR A 207 0.01 14.68 -1.63
CA THR A 207 0.12 13.28 -1.19
C THR A 207 1.40 12.64 -1.73
N ALA A 208 1.74 12.88 -2.99
CA ALA A 208 3.00 12.46 -3.60
C ALA A 208 4.22 13.05 -2.89
N LEU A 209 4.18 14.35 -2.52
CA LEU A 209 5.26 14.96 -1.74
C LEU A 209 5.46 14.26 -0.38
N ARG A 210 4.36 13.96 0.33
CA ARG A 210 4.42 13.21 1.59
C ARG A 210 4.99 11.81 1.39
N GLN A 211 4.57 11.12 0.33
CA GLN A 211 5.14 9.82 -0.02
C GLN A 211 6.64 9.92 -0.26
N ALA A 212 7.08 10.84 -1.13
CA ALA A 212 8.49 10.99 -1.47
C ALA A 212 9.36 11.28 -0.23
N LEU A 213 8.91 12.19 0.66
CA LEU A 213 9.60 12.51 1.90
C LEU A 213 9.69 11.33 2.88
N LEU A 214 8.67 10.46 2.92
CA LEU A 214 8.71 9.24 3.73
C LEU A 214 9.57 8.15 3.08
N SER A 215 9.56 8.07 1.75
CA SER A 215 10.20 6.98 1.00
C SER A 215 11.72 7.14 0.91
N TYR A 216 12.20 8.37 0.69
CA TYR A 216 13.62 8.62 0.47
C TYR A 216 14.52 8.17 1.64
N PRO A 217 14.25 8.53 2.91
CA PRO A 217 15.07 8.06 4.03
C PRO A 217 15.01 6.55 4.19
N LEU A 218 13.83 5.96 3.98
CA LEU A 218 13.61 4.52 4.12
C LEU A 218 14.45 3.75 3.08
N GLY A 219 14.40 4.15 1.81
CA GLY A 219 15.21 3.56 0.75
C GLY A 219 16.72 3.78 0.94
N ALA A 220 17.13 4.98 1.36
CA ALA A 220 18.53 5.29 1.64
C ALA A 220 19.11 4.42 2.77
N VAL A 221 18.34 4.22 3.84
CA VAL A 221 18.71 3.34 4.96
C VAL A 221 18.87 1.89 4.50
N VAL A 222 17.95 1.36 3.68
CA VAL A 222 18.05 0.01 3.11
C VAL A 222 19.35 -0.16 2.32
N ILE A 223 19.66 0.79 1.43
CA ILE A 223 20.88 0.74 0.61
C ILE A 223 22.13 0.78 1.51
N ALA A 224 22.19 1.73 2.45
CA ALA A 224 23.33 1.86 3.36
C ALA A 224 23.53 0.61 4.23
N ALA A 225 22.46 0.08 4.81
CA ALA A 225 22.49 -1.13 5.62
C ALA A 225 22.94 -2.36 4.80
N THR A 226 22.47 -2.47 3.55
CA THR A 226 22.87 -3.55 2.63
C THR A 226 24.36 -3.50 2.32
N ILE A 227 24.89 -2.32 1.98
CA ILE A 227 26.32 -2.14 1.68
C ILE A 227 27.16 -2.51 2.90
N ASN A 228 26.78 -2.04 4.09
CA ASN A 228 27.48 -2.36 5.32
C ASN A 228 27.47 -3.87 5.63
N LEU A 229 26.34 -4.53 5.39
CA LEU A 229 26.19 -5.97 5.56
C LEU A 229 27.12 -6.76 4.62
N LEU A 230 27.12 -6.41 3.33
CA LEU A 230 27.96 -7.07 2.32
C LEU A 230 29.46 -6.82 2.57
N SER A 231 29.82 -5.60 2.98
CA SER A 231 31.21 -5.26 3.35
C SER A 231 31.71 -6.05 4.56
N GLY A 232 30.80 -6.38 5.49
CA GLY A 232 31.11 -7.29 6.60
C GLY A 232 31.40 -8.72 6.12
N LEU A 233 30.56 -9.28 5.23
CA LEU A 233 30.68 -10.64 4.71
C LEU A 233 31.94 -10.88 3.86
N ALA A 234 32.49 -9.82 3.26
CA ALA A 234 33.68 -9.88 2.41
C ALA A 234 35.01 -9.85 3.20
N LYS A 235 34.96 -9.73 4.53
CA LYS A 235 36.12 -9.77 5.44
C LYS A 235 36.22 -11.14 6.12
#